data_AF-A0AAD6XWD7-F1
#
_entry.id   AF-A0AAD6XWD7-F1
#
_cell.length_a   1.000
_cell.length_b   1.000
_cell.length_c   1.000
_cell.angle_alpha   90.00
_cell.angle_beta   90.00
_cell.angle_gamma   90.00
#
_symmetry.space_group_name_H-M   'P 1'
#
loop_
_entity.id
_entity.type
_entity.pdbx_description
1 polymer ?
#
loop_
_entity_poly.entity_id
_entity_poly.type
_entity_poly.pdbx_seq_one_letter_code
_entity_poly.pdbx_strand_id
1 'polypeptide(L)'
;MDNDTNSTVPLSPPMAPILTPQTLIIASLSLAVVCIAILVFFTRRKSGSTGNLLVLVGPPDGGKTAILSTLMYGQTLPTHTSLQTNSSTVDLPAVKKKLTVVDIPGHPRIRDQVSEYLRDSKAIAFVVDASTVSRNGPAVAEHLHTILNALTSLPPSQPLPSLLILAHKSDLLKSGTASSATSEALAVNRVKTILERVLEKRRVSQAGGVGVEGLGEEGQRTEMGGLECTGDKGVFRFDDWEAGEVVFLGTSVKVVGEGEKSTHGLWSLQQWMENNA
;
A
#
# COMPACT_ATOMS: atom_id res chain seq x y z
N MET A 1 91.49 -10.81 -29.00
CA MET A 1 90.60 -11.31 -30.05
C MET A 1 90.06 -12.64 -29.55
N ASP A 2 88.78 -12.88 -29.28
CA ASP A 2 87.56 -12.11 -29.51
C ASP A 2 86.52 -12.46 -28.44
N ASN A 3 85.56 -11.57 -28.29
CA ASN A 3 84.54 -11.49 -27.24
C ASN A 3 83.21 -11.96 -27.83
N ASP A 4 82.67 -13.10 -27.38
CA ASP A 4 81.32 -13.55 -27.73
C ASP A 4 80.34 -13.25 -26.59
N THR A 5 79.60 -12.15 -26.75
CA THR A 5 78.47 -11.76 -25.91
C THR A 5 77.20 -12.50 -26.34
N ASN A 6 76.77 -13.47 -25.54
CA ASN A 6 75.47 -14.12 -25.69
C ASN A 6 74.36 -13.22 -25.10
N SER A 7 73.55 -12.59 -25.95
CA SER A 7 72.37 -11.81 -25.54
C SER A 7 71.16 -12.71 -25.31
N THR A 8 70.76 -12.88 -24.05
CA THR A 8 69.47 -13.50 -23.68
C THR A 8 68.34 -12.49 -23.79
N VAL A 9 67.41 -12.69 -24.72
CA VAL A 9 66.15 -11.94 -24.85
C VAL A 9 65.20 -12.34 -23.71
N PRO A 10 64.53 -11.41 -23.00
CA PRO A 10 63.54 -11.78 -22.00
C PRO A 10 62.22 -12.17 -22.67
N LEU A 11 61.72 -13.37 -22.35
CA LEU A 11 60.38 -13.83 -22.72
C LEU A 11 59.31 -13.02 -21.96
N SER A 12 58.46 -12.30 -22.67
CA SER A 12 57.24 -11.71 -22.12
C SER A 12 56.20 -12.79 -21.75
N PRO A 13 55.47 -12.67 -20.64
CA PRO A 13 54.44 -13.64 -20.28
C PRO A 13 53.24 -13.59 -21.25
N PRO A 14 52.57 -14.72 -21.53
CA PRO A 14 51.41 -14.75 -22.42
C PRO A 14 50.24 -13.98 -21.78
N MET A 15 49.71 -12.98 -22.48
CA MET A 15 48.45 -12.33 -22.13
C MET A 15 47.33 -13.37 -22.26
N ALA A 16 46.73 -13.77 -21.13
CA ALA A 16 45.54 -14.61 -21.15
C ALA A 16 44.39 -13.86 -21.86
N PRO A 17 43.59 -14.54 -22.70
CA PRO A 17 42.46 -13.91 -23.36
C PRO A 17 41.40 -13.53 -22.32
N ILE A 18 41.25 -12.23 -22.09
CA ILE A 18 40.32 -11.63 -21.12
C ILE A 18 38.85 -11.94 -21.50
N LEU A 19 38.60 -12.28 -22.77
CA LEU A 19 37.29 -12.62 -23.32
C LEU A 19 37.14 -14.13 -23.54
N THR A 20 36.94 -14.88 -22.46
CA THR A 20 36.43 -16.25 -22.59
C THR A 20 34.90 -16.22 -22.72
N PRO A 21 34.27 -17.17 -23.44
CA PRO A 21 32.81 -17.20 -23.56
C PRO A 21 32.10 -17.27 -22.20
N GLN A 22 32.74 -17.86 -21.18
CA GLN A 22 32.21 -17.91 -19.82
C GLN A 22 32.20 -16.54 -19.12
N THR A 23 33.25 -15.72 -19.28
CA THR A 23 33.28 -14.37 -18.69
C THR A 23 32.25 -13.45 -19.36
N LEU A 24 31.99 -13.62 -20.66
CA LEU A 24 30.94 -12.87 -21.36
C LEU A 24 29.53 -13.24 -20.87
N ILE A 25 29.26 -14.53 -20.62
CA ILE A 25 27.96 -14.96 -20.07
C ILE A 25 27.74 -14.39 -18.67
N ILE A 26 28.73 -14.50 -17.78
CA ILE A 26 28.64 -13.97 -16.40
C ILE A 26 28.47 -12.45 -16.40
N ALA A 27 29.24 -11.74 -17.25
CA ALA A 27 29.12 -10.29 -17.39
C ALA A 27 27.72 -9.89 -17.88
N SER A 28 27.20 -10.59 -18.91
CA SER A 28 25.85 -10.31 -19.45
C SER A 28 24.75 -10.57 -18.42
N LEU A 29 24.84 -11.63 -17.62
CA LEU A 29 23.89 -11.95 -16.56
C LEU A 29 23.93 -10.91 -15.42
N SER A 30 25.14 -10.50 -15.01
CA SER A 30 25.30 -9.47 -13.98
C SER A 30 24.72 -8.11 -14.42
N LEU A 31 24.95 -7.72 -15.68
CA LEU A 31 24.38 -6.51 -16.25
C LEU A 31 22.85 -6.61 -16.35
N ALA A 32 22.30 -7.75 -16.78
CA ALA A 32 20.86 -7.96 -16.83
C ALA A 32 20.21 -7.84 -15.46
N VAL A 33 20.79 -8.44 -14.41
CA VAL A 33 20.28 -8.33 -13.03
C VAL A 33 20.32 -6.89 -12.54
N VAL A 34 21.40 -6.15 -12.80
CA VAL A 34 21.51 -4.73 -12.43
C VAL A 34 20.51 -3.88 -13.20
N CYS A 35 20.35 -4.10 -14.51
CA CYS A 35 19.36 -3.40 -15.33
C CYS A 35 17.94 -3.69 -14.86
N ILE A 36 17.60 -4.94 -14.53
CA ILE A 36 16.30 -5.32 -13.97
C ILE A 36 16.11 -4.66 -12.61
N ALA A 37 17.11 -4.67 -11.72
CA ALA A 37 17.03 -4.02 -10.42
C ALA A 37 16.82 -2.51 -10.55
N ILE A 38 17.52 -1.87 -11.48
CA ILE A 38 17.36 -0.45 -11.82
C ILE A 38 15.95 -0.20 -12.39
N LEU A 39 15.48 -1.02 -13.33
CA LEU A 39 14.13 -0.92 -13.89
C LEU A 39 13.08 -1.06 -12.81
N VAL A 40 13.17 -2.08 -11.96
CA VAL A 40 12.26 -2.29 -10.81
C VAL A 40 12.32 -1.12 -9.84
N PHE A 41 13.51 -0.55 -9.60
CA PHE A 41 13.66 0.62 -8.74
C PHE A 41 13.03 1.88 -9.34
N PHE A 42 13.19 2.09 -10.65
CA PHE A 42 12.59 3.21 -11.36
C PHE A 42 11.08 3.04 -11.57
N THR A 43 10.57 1.82 -11.76
CA THR A 43 9.12 1.56 -11.84
C THR A 43 8.46 1.67 -10.47
N ARG A 44 9.12 1.21 -9.39
CA ARG A 44 8.64 1.44 -8.01
C ARG A 44 8.63 2.90 -7.60
N ARG A 45 9.43 3.75 -8.24
CA ARG A 45 9.43 5.21 -8.02
C ARG A 45 8.33 5.95 -8.78
N LYS A 46 7.54 5.30 -9.63
CA LYS A 46 6.44 5.94 -10.39
C LYS A 46 5.16 6.14 -9.57
N SER A 47 5.24 6.35 -8.26
CA SER A 47 4.14 6.95 -7.48
C SER A 47 4.18 8.48 -7.65
N GLY A 48 3.97 8.93 -8.89
CA GLY A 48 4.00 10.34 -9.28
C GLY A 48 2.61 10.94 -9.32
N SER A 49 1.79 10.76 -8.28
CA SER A 49 0.60 11.62 -8.13
C SER A 49 1.06 13.00 -7.67
N THR A 50 0.64 14.02 -8.42
CA THR A 50 0.99 15.44 -8.20
C THR A 50 0.17 16.10 -7.09
N GLY A 51 -0.81 15.39 -6.54
CA GLY A 51 -1.62 15.87 -5.41
C GLY A 51 -0.84 15.88 -4.10
N ASN A 52 -1.22 16.76 -3.17
CA ASN A 52 -0.74 16.74 -1.77
C ASN A 52 -1.85 16.25 -0.82
N LEU A 53 -2.78 15.44 -1.33
CA LEU A 53 -3.98 15.01 -0.60
C LEU A 53 -3.89 13.53 -0.21
N LEU A 54 -4.01 13.25 1.09
CA LEU A 54 -4.19 11.92 1.66
C LEU A 54 -5.65 11.76 2.10
N VAL A 55 -6.36 10.80 1.52
CA VAL A 55 -7.77 10.56 1.85
C VAL A 55 -7.89 9.38 2.83
N LEU A 56 -8.43 9.61 4.02
CA LEU A 56 -8.77 8.58 4.99
C LEU A 56 -10.18 8.05 4.70
N VAL A 57 -10.25 6.76 4.37
CA VAL A 57 -11.49 6.04 4.07
C VAL A 57 -11.55 4.74 4.87
N GLY A 58 -12.73 4.13 4.99
CA GLY A 58 -12.88 2.87 5.71
C GLY A 58 -14.18 2.76 6.51
N PRO A 59 -14.45 1.58 7.09
CA PRO A 59 -15.65 1.33 7.90
C PRO A 59 -15.86 2.35 9.03
N PRO A 60 -17.11 2.54 9.50
CA PRO A 60 -17.34 3.25 10.76
C PRO A 60 -16.54 2.60 11.90
N ASP A 61 -16.16 3.41 12.89
CA ASP A 61 -15.37 3.00 14.06
C ASP A 61 -13.96 2.43 13.77
N GLY A 62 -13.48 2.54 12.53
CA GLY A 62 -12.13 2.15 12.14
C GLY A 62 -11.02 3.00 12.78
N GLY A 63 -11.33 4.20 13.28
CA GLY A 63 -10.36 5.11 13.91
C GLY A 63 -9.83 6.24 13.00
N LYS A 64 -10.46 6.48 11.85
CA LYS A 64 -10.06 7.55 10.90
C LYS A 64 -9.90 8.92 11.56
N THR A 65 -10.92 9.36 12.29
CA THR A 65 -10.95 10.66 12.98
C THR A 65 -9.95 10.74 14.13
N ALA A 66 -9.68 9.60 14.80
CA ALA A 66 -8.64 9.52 15.83
C ALA A 66 -7.24 9.67 15.23
N ILE A 67 -6.98 9.03 14.08
CA ILE A 67 -5.72 9.20 13.33
C ILE A 67 -5.57 10.66 12.89
N LEU A 68 -6.60 11.26 12.28
CA LEU A 68 -6.55 12.66 11.86
C LEU A 68 -6.28 13.62 13.02
N SER A 69 -7.00 13.46 14.13
CA SER A 69 -6.81 14.28 15.34
C SER A 69 -5.40 14.15 15.90
N THR A 70 -4.86 12.94 15.94
CA THR A 70 -3.50 12.68 16.45
C THR A 70 -2.43 13.28 15.54
N LEU A 71 -2.60 13.19 14.22
CA LEU A 71 -1.69 13.82 13.24
C LEU A 71 -1.73 15.35 13.34
N MET A 72 -2.90 15.93 13.64
CA MET A 72 -3.07 17.38 13.77
C MET A 72 -2.53 17.94 15.08
N TYR A 73 -2.96 17.39 16.20
CA TYR A 73 -2.77 18.00 17.51
C TYR A 73 -1.65 17.31 18.31
N GLY A 74 -1.08 16.22 17.80
CA GLY A 74 -0.12 15.37 18.53
C GLY A 74 -0.74 14.62 19.71
N GLN A 75 -2.06 14.68 19.85
CA GLN A 75 -2.86 14.06 20.90
C GLN A 75 -4.17 13.53 20.32
N THR A 76 -4.69 12.48 20.94
CA THR A 76 -6.00 11.93 20.67
C THR A 76 -7.08 12.60 21.49
N LEU A 77 -8.03 13.18 20.80
CA LEU A 77 -9.28 13.63 21.42
C LEU A 77 -10.31 12.50 21.37
N PRO A 78 -11.26 12.42 22.32
CA PRO A 78 -12.43 11.56 22.19
C PRO A 78 -13.21 11.91 20.92
N THR A 79 -13.38 10.96 20.00
CA THR A 79 -14.08 11.18 18.72
C THR A 79 -15.38 10.38 18.63
N HIS A 80 -16.43 11.01 18.12
CA HIS A 80 -17.67 10.34 17.68
C HIS A 80 -17.66 10.13 16.16
N THR A 81 -18.64 9.40 15.63
CA THR A 81 -18.78 9.17 14.18
C THR A 81 -18.92 10.50 13.43
N SER A 82 -17.98 10.80 12.52
CA SER A 82 -18.02 12.01 11.71
C SER A 82 -19.29 12.08 10.86
N LEU A 83 -20.03 13.19 10.96
CA LEU A 83 -21.22 13.48 10.14
C LEU A 83 -20.89 14.32 8.89
N GLN A 84 -19.69 14.92 8.84
CA GLN A 84 -19.20 15.76 7.74
C GLN A 84 -17.72 15.46 7.45
N THR A 85 -17.32 15.67 6.21
CA THR A 85 -15.93 15.52 5.73
C THR A 85 -15.03 16.56 6.42
N ASN A 86 -13.94 16.11 7.04
CA ASN A 86 -13.00 16.97 7.74
C ASN A 86 -11.70 17.04 6.93
N SER A 87 -11.20 18.24 6.63
CA SER A 87 -9.97 18.46 5.89
C SER A 87 -9.00 19.27 6.74
N SER A 88 -7.81 18.73 6.96
CA SER A 88 -6.78 19.39 7.76
C SER A 88 -5.41 19.29 7.12
N THR A 89 -4.61 20.34 7.21
CA THR A 89 -3.25 20.37 6.64
C THR A 89 -2.23 19.96 7.69
N VAL A 90 -1.55 18.83 7.47
CA VAL A 90 -0.43 18.33 8.29
C VAL A 90 0.87 18.93 7.75
N ASP A 91 1.60 19.64 8.60
CA ASP A 91 2.97 20.02 8.30
C ASP A 91 3.88 18.79 8.53
N LEU A 92 4.65 18.41 7.51
CA LEU A 92 5.65 17.34 7.59
C LEU A 92 7.03 17.97 7.83
N PRO A 93 7.49 18.08 9.10
CA PRO A 93 8.69 18.86 9.44
C PRO A 93 9.96 18.28 8.82
N ALA A 94 10.06 16.96 8.65
CA ALA A 94 11.23 16.32 8.07
C ALA A 94 11.46 16.72 6.59
N VAL A 95 10.38 16.93 5.84
CA VAL A 95 10.42 17.21 4.39
C VAL A 95 10.06 18.66 4.06
N LYS A 96 9.69 19.46 5.07
CA LYS A 96 9.23 20.85 4.94
C LYS A 96 8.10 21.01 3.91
N LYS A 97 7.23 20.00 3.80
CA LYS A 97 6.06 19.99 2.93
C LYS A 97 4.78 19.99 3.75
N LYS A 98 3.70 20.41 3.10
CA LYS A 98 2.35 20.38 3.65
C LYS A 98 1.55 19.29 2.96
N LEU A 99 0.94 18.41 3.73
CA LEU A 99 0.06 17.35 3.24
C LEU A 99 -1.35 17.60 3.76
N THR A 100 -2.32 17.74 2.87
CA THR A 100 -3.73 17.83 3.24
C THR A 100 -4.24 16.42 3.52
N VAL A 101 -4.80 16.19 4.70
CA VAL A 101 -5.44 14.93 5.08
C VAL A 101 -6.93 15.15 5.20
N VAL A 102 -7.72 14.35 4.49
CA VAL A 102 -9.19 14.42 4.49
C VAL A 102 -9.78 13.17 5.11
N ASP A 103 -10.55 13.30 6.20
CA ASP A 103 -11.36 12.24 6.79
C ASP A 103 -12.75 12.21 6.13
N ILE A 104 -13.02 11.16 5.35
CA ILE A 104 -14.32 10.93 4.74
C ILE A 104 -15.15 10.00 5.64
N PRO A 105 -16.35 10.44 6.08
CA PRO A 105 -17.27 9.62 6.84
C PRO A 105 -17.56 8.26 6.19
N GLY A 106 -17.51 7.18 6.97
CA GLY A 106 -17.74 5.81 6.48
C GLY A 106 -19.22 5.46 6.21
N HIS A 107 -20.13 6.43 6.32
CA HIS A 107 -21.57 6.21 6.14
C HIS A 107 -21.90 6.06 4.65
N PRO A 108 -22.75 5.09 4.24
CA PRO A 108 -23.01 4.78 2.83
C PRO A 108 -23.37 5.99 1.95
N ARG A 109 -24.08 6.98 2.51
CA ARG A 109 -24.50 8.20 1.82
C ARG A 109 -23.36 9.16 1.42
N ILE A 110 -22.18 9.00 2.01
CA ILE A 110 -21.01 9.88 1.82
C ILE A 110 -19.90 9.13 1.03
N ARG A 111 -20.10 7.83 0.74
CA ARG A 111 -19.16 7.03 -0.06
C ARG A 111 -19.01 7.55 -1.49
N ASP A 112 -20.05 8.14 -2.06
CA ASP A 112 -20.02 8.71 -3.41
C ASP A 112 -19.06 9.90 -3.52
N GLN A 113 -18.90 10.67 -2.43
CA GLN A 113 -17.97 11.80 -2.38
C GLN A 113 -16.51 11.36 -2.46
N VAL A 114 -16.18 10.11 -2.11
CA VAL A 114 -14.81 9.61 -2.20
C VAL A 114 -14.29 9.78 -3.63
N SER A 115 -15.13 9.49 -4.64
CA SER A 115 -14.78 9.59 -6.06
C SER A 115 -14.34 10.98 -6.51
N GLU A 116 -14.85 12.03 -5.87
CA GLU A 116 -14.45 13.42 -6.13
C GLU A 116 -13.03 13.68 -5.62
N TYR A 117 -12.71 13.20 -4.41
CA TYR A 117 -11.39 13.34 -3.80
C TYR A 117 -10.34 12.41 -4.43
N LEU A 118 -10.75 11.29 -5.05
CA LEU A 118 -9.82 10.38 -5.74
C LEU A 118 -9.00 11.12 -6.80
N ARG A 119 -9.62 12.10 -7.48
CA ARG A 119 -8.99 12.83 -8.58
C ARG A 119 -7.79 13.67 -8.14
N ASP A 120 -7.88 14.28 -6.97
CA ASP A 120 -6.82 15.13 -6.43
C ASP A 120 -5.92 14.39 -5.44
N SER A 121 -6.26 13.13 -5.11
CA SER A 121 -5.54 12.34 -4.12
C SER A 121 -4.17 11.89 -4.61
N LYS A 122 -3.20 12.01 -3.71
CA LYS A 122 -1.90 11.33 -3.83
C LYS A 122 -1.98 9.89 -3.37
N ALA A 123 -2.74 9.71 -2.31
CA ALA A 123 -2.79 8.49 -1.55
C ALA A 123 -4.15 8.32 -0.89
N ILE A 124 -4.54 7.07 -0.74
CA ILE A 124 -5.77 6.68 -0.05
C ILE A 124 -5.37 5.75 1.07
N ALA A 125 -5.69 6.13 2.30
CA ALA A 125 -5.49 5.32 3.48
C ALA A 125 -6.81 4.69 3.90
N PHE A 126 -6.97 3.40 3.60
CA PHE A 126 -8.10 2.58 4.03
C PHE A 126 -7.87 2.03 5.44
N VAL A 127 -8.56 2.62 6.42
CA VAL A 127 -8.39 2.33 7.85
C VAL A 127 -9.29 1.19 8.29
N VAL A 128 -8.68 0.12 8.80
CA VAL A 128 -9.36 -1.10 9.26
C VAL A 128 -9.05 -1.34 10.73
N ASP A 129 -10.07 -1.56 11.53
CA ASP A 129 -9.90 -2.02 12.91
C ASP A 129 -9.45 -3.49 12.93
N ALA A 130 -8.18 -3.71 13.27
CA ALA A 130 -7.57 -5.05 13.28
C ALA A 130 -8.13 -5.96 14.39
N SER A 131 -8.74 -5.39 15.43
CA SER A 131 -9.35 -6.16 16.53
C SER A 131 -10.70 -6.76 16.13
N THR A 132 -11.47 -6.07 15.29
CA THR A 132 -12.84 -6.47 14.89
C THR A 132 -12.94 -7.05 13.47
N VAL A 133 -11.87 -6.98 12.66
CA VAL A 133 -11.85 -7.45 11.26
C VAL A 133 -12.31 -8.91 11.08
N SER A 134 -12.15 -9.79 12.06
CA SER A 134 -12.64 -11.18 11.96
C SER A 134 -14.16 -11.31 12.00
N ARG A 135 -14.85 -10.36 12.64
CA ARG A 135 -16.32 -10.32 12.69
C ARG A 135 -16.87 -9.50 11.53
N ASN A 136 -16.24 -8.35 11.26
CA ASN A 136 -16.75 -7.37 10.31
C ASN A 136 -16.13 -7.51 8.91
N GLY A 137 -15.24 -8.49 8.69
CA GLY A 137 -14.49 -8.70 7.46
C GLY A 137 -15.33 -8.63 6.17
N PRO A 138 -16.52 -9.28 6.09
CA PRO A 138 -17.40 -9.17 4.92
C PRO A 138 -17.81 -7.74 4.55
N ALA A 139 -18.19 -6.92 5.54
CA ALA A 139 -18.62 -5.54 5.33
C ALA A 139 -17.43 -4.61 5.04
N VAL A 140 -16.28 -4.86 5.67
CA VAL A 140 -15.04 -4.11 5.40
C VAL A 140 -14.55 -4.38 3.98
N ALA A 141 -14.55 -5.64 3.55
CA ALA A 141 -14.15 -6.04 2.20
C ALA A 141 -15.10 -5.51 1.12
N GLU A 142 -16.40 -5.36 1.42
CA GLU A 142 -17.35 -4.69 0.52
C GLU A 142 -16.93 -3.26 0.23
N HIS A 143 -16.68 -2.51 1.30
CA HIS A 143 -16.30 -1.12 1.18
C HIS A 143 -14.95 -1.00 0.47
N LEU A 144 -13.99 -1.88 0.79
CA LEU A 144 -12.72 -1.91 0.08
C LEU A 144 -12.90 -2.22 -1.40
N HIS A 145 -13.75 -3.18 -1.77
CA HIS A 145 -14.03 -3.48 -3.19
C HIS A 145 -14.61 -2.28 -3.92
N THR A 146 -15.51 -1.50 -3.29
CA THR A 146 -15.99 -0.24 -3.89
C THR A 146 -14.84 0.74 -4.16
N ILE A 147 -13.88 0.86 -3.24
CA ILE A 147 -12.69 1.70 -3.42
C ILE A 147 -11.77 1.17 -4.53
N LEU A 148 -11.51 -0.14 -4.56
CA LEU A 148 -10.70 -0.77 -5.60
C LEU A 148 -11.33 -0.57 -6.99
N ASN A 149 -12.65 -0.70 -7.09
CA ASN A 149 -13.40 -0.46 -8.32
C ASN A 149 -13.30 1.01 -8.75
N ALA A 150 -13.46 1.94 -7.79
CA ALA A 150 -13.34 3.37 -8.05
C ALA A 150 -11.91 3.79 -8.47
N LEU A 151 -10.89 3.06 -7.99
CA LEU A 151 -9.50 3.23 -8.42
C LEU A 151 -9.26 2.73 -9.84
N THR A 152 -9.80 1.56 -10.19
CA THR A 152 -9.67 1.00 -11.54
C THR A 152 -10.49 1.76 -12.60
N SER A 153 -11.55 2.45 -12.19
CA SER A 153 -12.38 3.26 -13.09
C SER A 153 -11.81 4.66 -13.35
N LEU A 154 -10.69 5.03 -12.74
CA LEU A 154 -10.02 6.29 -13.03
C LEU A 154 -9.52 6.34 -14.48
N PRO A 155 -9.59 7.50 -15.16
CA PRO A 155 -9.10 7.63 -16.52
C PRO A 155 -7.60 7.27 -16.63
N PRO A 156 -7.16 6.59 -17.70
CA PRO A 156 -5.76 6.20 -17.88
C PRO A 156 -4.80 7.39 -18.03
N SER A 157 -5.34 8.59 -18.29
CA SER A 157 -4.59 9.84 -18.30
C SER A 157 -4.20 10.33 -16.90
N GLN A 158 -4.76 9.75 -15.85
CA GLN A 158 -4.55 10.16 -14.47
C GLN A 158 -3.65 9.17 -13.73
N PRO A 159 -2.64 9.62 -12.96
CA PRO A 159 -1.86 8.72 -12.11
C PRO A 159 -2.76 8.09 -11.04
N LEU A 160 -2.68 6.76 -10.89
CA LEU A 160 -3.37 6.09 -9.80
C LEU A 160 -2.75 6.49 -8.45
N PRO A 161 -3.58 6.89 -7.47
CA PRO A 161 -3.09 7.17 -6.13
C PRO A 161 -2.64 5.89 -5.43
N SER A 162 -1.65 6.00 -4.54
CA SER A 162 -1.17 4.86 -3.77
C SER A 162 -2.22 4.41 -2.75
N LEU A 163 -2.52 3.11 -2.70
CA LEU A 163 -3.46 2.53 -1.75
C LEU A 163 -2.72 2.00 -0.52
N LEU A 164 -3.07 2.53 0.65
CA LEU A 164 -2.52 2.16 1.93
C LEU A 164 -3.62 1.51 2.79
N ILE A 165 -3.43 0.26 3.21
CA ILE A 165 -4.33 -0.41 4.16
C ILE A 165 -3.74 -0.28 5.57
N LEU A 166 -4.40 0.51 6.41
CA LEU A 166 -4.01 0.75 7.79
C LEU A 166 -4.70 -0.24 8.72
N ALA A 167 -3.93 -1.21 9.23
CA ALA A 167 -4.38 -2.09 10.30
C ALA A 167 -4.29 -1.34 11.64
N HIS A 168 -5.38 -0.65 11.98
CA HIS A 168 -5.50 0.21 13.14
C HIS A 168 -5.90 -0.56 14.42
N LYS A 169 -5.68 0.08 15.59
CA LYS A 169 -5.87 -0.50 16.92
C LYS A 169 -5.03 -1.76 17.14
N SER A 170 -3.81 -1.77 16.60
CA SER A 170 -2.90 -2.92 16.72
C SER A 170 -2.53 -3.24 18.17
N ASP A 171 -2.60 -2.26 19.07
CA ASP A 171 -2.40 -2.38 20.52
C ASP A 171 -3.44 -3.29 21.20
N LEU A 172 -4.64 -3.42 20.64
CA LEU A 172 -5.68 -4.31 21.17
C LEU A 172 -5.42 -5.78 20.82
N LEU A 173 -4.49 -6.06 19.91
CA LEU A 173 -4.09 -7.42 19.59
C LEU A 173 -3.07 -7.90 20.61
N LYS A 174 -3.48 -8.85 21.44
CA LYS A 174 -2.59 -9.54 22.36
C LYS A 174 -1.60 -10.38 21.55
N SER A 175 -0.32 -10.01 21.58
CA SER A 175 0.74 -10.92 21.13
C SER A 175 0.72 -12.12 22.07
N GLY A 176 0.53 -13.33 21.53
CA GLY A 176 0.66 -14.53 22.33
C GLY A 176 2.10 -14.61 22.87
N THR A 177 2.29 -15.17 24.06
CA THR A 177 3.58 -15.30 24.74
C THR A 177 4.67 -16.04 23.95
N ALA A 178 4.37 -16.55 22.75
CA ALA A 178 5.24 -17.34 21.88
C ALA A 178 5.60 -16.66 20.54
N SER A 179 5.09 -15.46 20.23
CA SER A 179 5.40 -14.79 18.96
C SER A 179 6.35 -13.60 19.14
N SER A 180 7.51 -13.65 18.48
CA SER A 180 8.47 -12.52 18.39
C SER A 180 7.97 -11.36 17.51
N ALA A 181 6.81 -11.51 16.87
CA ALA A 181 6.25 -10.49 15.99
C ALA A 181 5.63 -9.33 16.79
N THR A 182 5.94 -8.10 16.38
CA THR A 182 5.32 -6.87 16.91
C THR A 182 3.80 -6.90 16.69
N SER A 183 3.04 -6.29 17.61
CA SER A 183 1.58 -6.17 17.51
C SER A 183 1.12 -5.57 16.17
N GLU A 184 1.86 -4.61 15.63
CA GLU A 184 1.65 -4.02 14.30
C GLU A 184 1.76 -5.05 13.17
N ALA A 185 2.79 -5.91 13.20
CA ALA A 185 2.98 -6.95 12.19
C ALA A 185 1.88 -8.01 12.27
N LEU A 186 1.44 -8.36 13.49
CA LEU A 186 0.30 -9.26 13.68
C LEU A 186 -1.01 -8.66 13.15
N ALA A 187 -1.23 -7.36 13.37
CA ALA A 187 -2.39 -6.62 12.84
C ALA A 187 -2.43 -6.64 11.32
N VAL A 188 -1.30 -6.32 10.68
CA VAL A 188 -1.15 -6.33 9.22
C VAL A 188 -1.45 -7.71 8.65
N ASN A 189 -0.82 -8.76 9.18
CA ASN A 189 -1.03 -10.13 8.69
C ASN A 189 -2.48 -10.59 8.85
N ARG A 190 -3.12 -10.26 9.97
CA ARG A 190 -4.53 -10.60 10.23
C ARG A 190 -5.46 -9.90 9.24
N VAL A 191 -5.27 -8.60 9.03
CA VAL A 191 -6.09 -7.81 8.09
C VAL A 191 -5.88 -8.29 6.66
N LYS A 192 -4.64 -8.44 6.19
CA LYS A 192 -4.30 -8.92 4.84
C LYS A 192 -4.97 -10.27 4.56
N THR A 193 -4.72 -11.27 5.43
CA THR A 193 -5.25 -12.63 5.25
C THR A 193 -6.78 -12.68 5.22
N ILE A 194 -7.45 -11.89 6.08
CA ILE A 194 -8.92 -11.89 6.13
C ILE A 194 -9.50 -11.21 4.90
N LEU A 195 -8.97 -10.06 4.51
CA LEU A 195 -9.47 -9.32 3.35
C LEU A 195 -9.25 -10.09 2.06
N GLU A 196 -8.07 -10.68 1.84
CA GLU A 196 -7.80 -11.51 0.65
C GLU A 196 -8.79 -12.68 0.55
N ARG A 197 -9.00 -13.41 1.66
CA ARG A 197 -9.96 -14.53 1.68
C ARG A 197 -11.39 -14.08 1.33
N VAL A 198 -11.83 -12.96 1.88
CA VAL A 198 -13.20 -12.46 1.70
C VAL A 198 -13.39 -11.88 0.30
N LEU A 199 -12.42 -11.12 -0.21
CA LEU A 199 -12.44 -10.57 -1.57
C LEU A 199 -12.38 -11.67 -2.62
N GLU A 200 -11.58 -12.72 -2.40
CA GLU A 200 -11.56 -13.89 -3.28
C GLU A 200 -12.91 -14.60 -3.30
N LYS A 201 -13.52 -14.82 -2.12
CA LYS A 201 -14.86 -15.42 -2.03
C LYS A 201 -15.87 -14.59 -2.81
N ARG A 202 -15.82 -13.26 -2.71
CA ARG A 202 -16.70 -12.34 -3.45
C ARG A 202 -16.46 -12.44 -4.96
N ARG A 203 -15.20 -12.43 -5.40
CA ARG A 203 -14.81 -12.59 -6.81
C ARG A 203 -15.37 -13.88 -7.41
N VAL A 204 -15.23 -15.00 -6.71
CA VAL A 204 -15.77 -16.30 -7.15
C VAL A 204 -17.30 -16.34 -7.11
N SER A 205 -17.94 -15.80 -6.06
CA SER A 205 -19.40 -15.76 -5.97
C SER A 205 -20.06 -14.90 -7.06
N GLN A 206 -19.40 -13.82 -7.48
CA GLN A 206 -19.88 -12.98 -8.58
C GLN A 206 -19.57 -13.60 -9.96
N ALA A 207 -18.39 -14.22 -10.13
CA ALA A 207 -18.03 -14.93 -11.36
C ALA A 207 -18.90 -16.18 -11.62
N GLY A 208 -19.30 -16.90 -10.55
CA GLY A 208 -20.16 -18.09 -10.63
C GLY A 208 -21.66 -17.79 -10.71
N GLY A 209 -22.07 -16.52 -10.56
CA GLY A 209 -23.48 -16.09 -10.53
C GLY A 209 -24.10 -15.75 -11.89
N VAL A 210 -23.34 -15.83 -12.99
CA VAL A 210 -23.77 -15.41 -14.34
C VAL A 210 -24.76 -16.40 -15.01
N GLY A 211 -25.40 -17.30 -14.24
CA GLY A 211 -26.20 -18.42 -14.76
C GLY A 211 -27.70 -18.41 -14.46
N VAL A 212 -28.27 -17.38 -13.83
CA VAL A 212 -29.73 -17.32 -13.60
C VAL A 212 -30.23 -15.90 -13.89
N GLU A 213 -30.98 -15.78 -14.99
CA GLU A 213 -31.73 -14.58 -15.36
C GLU A 213 -32.69 -14.16 -14.23
N GLY A 214 -32.57 -12.92 -13.79
CA GLY A 214 -33.57 -12.21 -12.99
C GLY A 214 -34.02 -10.98 -13.76
N LEU A 215 -35.22 -11.05 -14.34
CA LEU A 215 -35.90 -9.94 -15.00
C LEU A 215 -36.22 -8.83 -13.98
N GLY A 216 -35.79 -7.60 -14.28
CA GLY A 216 -36.39 -6.38 -13.75
C GLY A 216 -35.87 -5.86 -12.41
N GLU A 217 -34.72 -5.19 -12.44
CA GLU A 217 -34.47 -3.96 -11.66
C GLU A 217 -33.21 -3.30 -12.27
N GLU A 218 -33.30 -2.02 -12.67
CA GLU A 218 -32.12 -1.20 -13.01
C GLU A 218 -31.32 -0.90 -11.73
N GLY A 219 -30.77 -1.93 -11.10
CA GLY A 219 -29.68 -1.81 -10.15
C GLY A 219 -28.37 -1.92 -10.91
N GLN A 220 -27.51 -0.90 -10.83
CA GLN A 220 -26.15 -0.89 -11.39
C GLN A 220 -25.50 -2.28 -11.30
N ARG A 221 -25.33 -2.95 -12.45
CA ARG A 221 -24.42 -4.08 -12.56
C ARG A 221 -23.08 -3.58 -12.03
N THR A 222 -22.63 -4.10 -10.89
CA THR A 222 -21.27 -3.86 -10.42
C THR A 222 -20.40 -4.69 -11.34
N GLU A 223 -20.00 -4.09 -12.47
CA GLU A 223 -19.02 -4.68 -13.38
C GLU A 223 -17.78 -5.10 -12.59
N MET A 224 -17.08 -6.12 -13.10
CA MET A 224 -15.93 -6.81 -12.51
C MET A 224 -14.73 -5.92 -12.10
N GLY A 225 -14.87 -4.59 -12.16
CA GLY A 225 -13.82 -3.64 -11.86
C GLY A 225 -13.31 -3.77 -10.42
N GLY A 226 -11.99 -3.68 -10.29
CA GLY A 226 -11.28 -3.59 -9.03
C GLY A 226 -10.75 -4.91 -8.46
N LEU A 227 -11.14 -6.08 -8.96
CA LEU A 227 -10.68 -7.39 -8.46
C LEU A 227 -9.90 -8.21 -9.50
N GLU A 228 -9.43 -7.55 -10.55
CA GLU A 228 -8.58 -8.13 -11.59
C GLU A 228 -7.17 -8.39 -11.01
N CYS A 229 -6.62 -9.56 -11.31
CA CYS A 229 -5.30 -10.00 -10.84
C CYS A 229 -4.53 -10.68 -11.97
N THR A 230 -3.25 -10.32 -12.14
CA THR A 230 -2.36 -10.92 -13.15
C THR A 230 -1.81 -12.30 -12.75
N GLY A 231 -2.16 -12.81 -11.55
CA GLY A 231 -1.54 -14.00 -10.98
C GLY A 231 -1.94 -15.32 -11.65
N ASP A 232 -0.96 -16.17 -11.95
CA ASP A 232 -1.10 -17.50 -12.59
C ASP A 232 -2.09 -18.46 -11.90
N LYS A 233 -2.45 -18.21 -10.64
CA LYS A 233 -3.30 -19.11 -9.83
C LYS A 233 -4.78 -18.72 -9.82
N GLY A 234 -5.15 -17.58 -10.41
CA GLY A 234 -6.53 -17.10 -10.42
C GLY A 234 -7.14 -16.85 -9.03
N VAL A 235 -6.31 -16.67 -8.00
CA VAL A 235 -6.72 -16.35 -6.62
C VAL A 235 -6.35 -14.90 -6.33
N PHE A 236 -7.30 -14.11 -5.82
CA PHE A 236 -7.06 -12.71 -5.47
C PHE A 236 -6.02 -12.58 -4.35
N ARG A 237 -4.99 -11.78 -4.61
CA ARG A 237 -3.97 -11.35 -3.66
C ARG A 237 -3.66 -9.88 -3.90
N PHE A 238 -3.40 -9.13 -2.83
CA PHE A 238 -3.06 -7.71 -3.00
C PHE A 238 -1.72 -7.50 -3.72
N ASP A 239 -0.81 -8.47 -3.60
CA ASP A 239 0.49 -8.42 -4.28
C ASP A 239 0.37 -8.61 -5.81
N ASP A 240 -0.74 -9.21 -6.27
CA ASP A 240 -1.04 -9.53 -7.67
C ASP A 240 -2.11 -8.59 -8.27
N TRP A 241 -2.47 -7.51 -7.57
CA TRP A 241 -3.52 -6.57 -8.02
C TRP A 241 -3.02 -5.70 -9.18
N GLU A 242 -3.77 -5.67 -10.28
CA GLU A 242 -3.27 -5.09 -11.54
C GLU A 242 -3.21 -3.57 -11.55
N ALA A 243 -4.06 -2.90 -10.78
CA ALA A 243 -4.22 -1.45 -10.86
C ALA A 243 -3.07 -0.69 -10.18
N GLY A 244 -2.44 -1.26 -9.16
CA GLY A 244 -1.37 -0.56 -8.44
C GLY A 244 -0.83 -1.30 -7.23
N GLU A 245 0.13 -0.65 -6.55
CA GLU A 245 0.73 -1.19 -5.33
C GLU A 245 -0.17 -0.92 -4.11
N VAL A 246 -0.35 -1.94 -3.29
CA VAL A 246 -1.04 -1.86 -2.00
C VAL A 246 -0.04 -2.01 -0.87
N VAL A 247 0.08 -0.96 -0.05
CA VAL A 247 0.96 -0.98 1.13
C VAL A 247 0.14 -1.31 2.36
N PHE A 248 0.68 -2.11 3.28
CA PHE A 248 0.05 -2.38 4.57
C PHE A 248 0.89 -1.82 5.71
N LEU A 249 0.27 -1.09 6.64
CA LEU A 249 0.92 -0.59 7.85
C LEU A 249 0.08 -0.88 9.08
N GLY A 250 0.73 -1.26 10.17
CA GLY A 250 0.11 -1.35 11.49
C GLY A 250 0.14 0.02 12.16
N THR A 251 -0.97 0.43 12.77
CA THR A 251 -1.02 1.66 13.55
C THR A 251 -1.77 1.45 14.85
N SER A 252 -1.34 2.16 15.88
CA SER A 252 -2.05 2.24 17.16
C SER A 252 -2.09 3.66 17.62
N VAL A 253 -3.15 3.99 18.33
CA VAL A 253 -3.32 5.32 18.88
C VAL A 253 -3.92 5.13 20.26
N LYS A 254 -3.17 5.55 21.30
CA LYS A 254 -3.67 5.54 22.67
C LYS A 254 -4.51 6.78 22.89
N VAL A 255 -5.73 6.64 23.38
CA VAL A 255 -6.51 7.76 23.94
C VAL A 255 -5.80 8.18 25.21
N VAL A 256 -5.09 9.30 25.16
CA VAL A 256 -4.34 9.79 26.31
C VAL A 256 -5.26 10.68 27.15
N GLY A 257 -5.21 10.56 28.47
CA GLY A 257 -5.65 11.64 29.34
C GLY A 257 -4.77 12.89 29.13
N GLU A 258 -5.31 14.08 29.39
CA GLU A 258 -4.61 15.36 29.18
C GLU A 258 -3.13 15.33 29.62
N GLY A 259 -2.20 15.59 28.68
CA GLY A 259 -0.80 15.91 29.01
C GLY A 259 0.31 15.05 28.38
N GLU A 260 0.02 13.85 27.85
CA GLU A 260 1.05 13.00 27.20
C GLU A 260 0.90 12.97 25.66
N LYS A 261 1.99 13.20 24.92
CA LYS A 261 2.03 13.09 23.45
C LYS A 261 2.18 11.61 23.07
N SER A 262 1.14 10.98 22.51
CA SER A 262 1.16 9.56 22.10
C SER A 262 1.41 9.37 20.59
N THR A 263 2.50 9.93 20.06
CA THR A 263 2.80 9.80 18.61
C THR A 263 3.43 8.46 18.22
N HIS A 264 3.87 7.65 19.19
CA HIS A 264 4.72 6.49 18.92
C HIS A 264 4.07 5.41 18.03
N GLY A 265 2.73 5.29 18.06
CA GLY A 265 2.00 4.27 17.30
C GLY A 265 1.59 4.68 15.87
N LEU A 266 1.89 5.92 15.46
CA LEU A 266 1.68 6.43 14.09
C LEU A 266 3.00 6.61 13.32
N TRP A 267 4.14 6.28 13.92
CA TRP A 267 5.46 6.49 13.33
C TRP A 267 5.57 5.90 11.91
N SER A 268 5.12 4.66 11.73
CA SER A 268 5.14 3.96 10.44
C SER A 268 4.35 4.71 9.36
N LEU A 269 3.20 5.30 9.74
CA LEU A 269 2.38 6.14 8.85
C LEU A 269 3.07 7.48 8.55
N GLN A 270 3.62 8.15 9.56
CA GLN A 270 4.33 9.42 9.39
C GLN A 270 5.55 9.28 8.47
N GLN A 271 6.38 8.25 8.70
CA GLN A 271 7.52 7.94 7.87
C GLN A 271 7.11 7.64 6.42
N TRP A 272 6.00 6.91 6.23
CA TRP A 272 5.45 6.68 4.90
C TRP A 272 4.98 7.98 4.24
N MET A 273 4.28 8.85 4.97
CA MET A 273 3.84 10.16 4.48
C MET A 273 5.04 11.02 4.07
N GLU A 274 6.12 11.04 4.85
CA GLU A 274 7.34 11.80 4.54
C GLU A 274 8.03 11.28 3.27
N ASN A 275 8.16 9.95 3.13
CA ASN A 275 8.77 9.35 1.95
C ASN A 275 7.93 9.55 0.67
N ASN A 276 6.63 9.75 0.83
CA ASN A 276 5.67 9.88 -0.27
C ASN A 276 5.09 11.30 -0.37
N ALA A 277 5.66 12.32 0.30
CA ALA A 277 5.22 13.72 0.22
C ALA A 277 5.92 14.49 -0.92
#